data_AF-A0A6G5QPA3-F1
#
_entry.id   AF-A0A6G5QPA3-F1
#
_cell.length_a   1.000
_cell.length_b   1.000
_cell.length_c   1.000
_cell.angle_alpha   90.00
_cell.angle_beta   90.00
_cell.angle_gamma   90.00
#
_symmetry.space_group_name_H-M   'P 1'
#
loop_
_entity.id
_entity.type
_entity.pdbx_description
1 polymer ?
#
loop_
_entity_poly.entity_id
_entity_poly.type
_entity_poly.pdbx_seq_one_letter_code
_entity_poly.pdbx_strand_id
1 'polypeptide(L)' 'MGPSVQQLLIILLIVVLLFGAKKIPELAKGLGKGIKSFKSEMEDDKKAENVEKVEEKKEETATVAKTEDTAKNA' A
#
# COMPACT_ATOMS: atom_id res chain seq x y z
N MET A 1 27.70 6.73 4.96
CA MET A 1 26.93 7.89 5.46
C MET A 1 25.90 8.22 4.40
N GLY A 2 24.66 7.76 4.56
CA GLY A 2 23.58 7.99 3.58
C GLY A 2 22.88 9.33 3.82
N PRO A 3 22.08 9.82 2.85
CA PRO A 3 21.20 10.95 3.10
C PRO A 3 20.27 10.58 4.26
N SER A 4 20.32 11.38 5.32
CA SER A 4 19.39 11.26 6.43
C SER A 4 18.02 11.79 5.99
N VAL A 5 16.97 11.40 6.72
CA VAL A 5 15.58 11.78 6.42
C VAL A 5 15.42 13.31 6.32
N GLN A 6 16.18 14.07 7.12
CA GLN A 6 16.18 15.53 7.06
C GLN A 6 16.66 16.08 5.70
N GLN A 7 17.73 15.53 5.10
CA GLN A 7 18.16 16.00 3.78
C GLN A 7 17.12 15.66 2.70
N LEU A 8 16.51 14.47 2.77
CA LEU A 8 15.45 14.09 1.83
C LEU A 8 14.23 15.01 1.92
N LEU A 9 13.84 15.44 3.12
CA LEU A 9 12.77 16.42 3.31
C LEU A 9 13.12 17.80 2.72
N ILE A 10 14.35 18.28 2.88
CA ILE A 10 14.81 19.53 2.26
C ILE A 10 14.73 19.44 0.72
N ILE A 11 15.21 18.34 0.14
CA ILE A 11 15.19 18.14 -1.31
C ILE A 11 13.74 18.08 -1.80
N LEU A 12 12.88 17.33 -1.11
CA LEU A 12 11.45 17.25 -1.42
C LEU A 12 10.79 18.62 -1.38
N LEU A 13 11.12 19.47 -0.39
CA LEU A 13 10.61 20.83 -0.30
C LEU A 13 11.01 21.67 -1.51
N ILE A 14 12.27 21.60 -1.92
CA ILE A 14 12.77 22.31 -3.12
C ILE A 14 12.02 21.84 -4.37
N VAL A 15 11.87 20.53 -4.56
CA VAL A 15 11.12 19.96 -5.68
C VAL A 15 9.66 20.45 -5.67
N VAL A 16 9.01 20.48 -4.52
CA VAL A 16 7.64 21.00 -4.38
C VAL A 16 7.56 22.49 -4.70
N LEU A 17 8.58 23.29 -4.39
CA LEU A 17 8.62 24.71 -4.76
C LEU A 17 8.80 24.92 -6.27
N LEU A 18 9.65 24.11 -6.92
CA LEU A 18 9.91 24.20 -8.36
C LEU A 18 8.72 23.74 -9.21
N PHE A 19 8.12 22.60 -8.85
CA PHE A 19 7.02 21.99 -9.61
C PHE A 19 5.65 22.40 -9.09
N GLY A 20 5.56 22.92 -7.86
CA GLY A 20 4.32 23.23 -7.17
C GLY A 20 3.68 22.00 -6.50
N ALA A 21 3.06 22.20 -5.34
CA ALA A 21 2.38 21.16 -4.57
C ALA A 21 1.24 20.44 -5.33
N LYS A 22 0.70 21.07 -6.38
CA LYS A 22 -0.38 20.51 -7.20
C LYS A 22 0.12 19.53 -8.27
N LYS A 23 1.38 19.64 -8.72
CA LYS A 23 1.94 18.78 -9.78
C LYS A 23 2.37 17.41 -9.30
N ILE A 24 2.90 17.30 -8.07
CA ILE A 24 3.27 16.02 -7.47
C ILE A 24 2.08 15.02 -7.41
N PRO A 25 0.89 15.37 -6.86
CA PRO A 25 -0.24 14.44 -6.83
C PRO A 25 -0.85 14.19 -8.20
N GLU A 26 -0.75 15.14 -9.14
CA GLU A 26 -1.20 14.98 -10.52
C GLU A 26 -0.35 13.92 -11.26
N LEU A 27 0.97 14.03 -11.15
CA LEU A 27 1.93 13.06 -11.69
C LEU A 27 1.80 11.69 -11.01
N ALA A 28 1.69 11.66 -9.67
CA ALA A 28 1.52 10.43 -8.92
C ALA A 28 0.22 9.70 -9.29
N LYS A 29 -0.89 10.43 -9.53
CA LYS A 29 -2.13 9.83 -10.02
C LYS A 29 -1.98 9.23 -11.41
N GLY A 30 -1.26 9.88 -12.31
CA GLY A 30 -0.98 9.36 -13.65
C GLY A 30 -0.11 8.10 -13.61
N LEU A 31 1.04 8.17 -12.93
CA LEU A 31 1.96 7.05 -12.74
C LEU A 31 1.31 5.89 -12.00
N GLY A 32 0.56 6.18 -10.94
CA GLY A 32 -0.12 5.16 -10.12
C GLY A 32 -1.17 4.40 -10.91
N LYS A 33 -1.93 5.05 -11.80
CA LYS A 33 -2.85 4.36 -12.72
C LYS A 33 -2.10 3.46 -13.69
N GLY A 34 -1.01 3.94 -14.30
CA GLY A 34 -0.20 3.15 -15.23
C GLY A 34 0.42 1.91 -14.56
N ILE A 35 1.04 2.09 -13.39
CA ILE A 35 1.63 0.98 -12.62
C ILE A 35 0.53 -0.01 -12.18
N LYS A 36 -0.65 0.48 -11.77
CA LYS A 36 -1.77 -0.38 -11.38
C LYS A 36 -2.29 -1.21 -12.55
N SER A 37 -2.54 -0.60 -13.70
CA SER A 37 -2.96 -1.32 -14.92
C SER A 37 -1.92 -2.34 -15.34
N PHE A 38 -0.65 -1.95 -15.36
CA PHE A 38 0.46 -2.84 -15.69
C PHE A 38 0.57 -4.02 -14.73
N LYS A 39 0.40 -3.79 -13.41
CA LYS A 39 0.40 -4.86 -12.42
C LYS A 39 -0.80 -5.80 -12.60
N SER A 40 -1.99 -5.26 -12.84
CA SER A 40 -3.21 -6.05 -13.04
C SER A 40 -3.12 -6.93 -14.29
N GLU A 41 -2.66 -6.39 -15.42
CA GLU A 41 -2.45 -7.17 -16.65
C GLU A 41 -1.41 -8.28 -16.43
N MET A 42 -0.28 -7.97 -15.78
CA MET A 42 0.74 -8.97 -15.42
C MET A 42 0.24 -10.05 -14.44
N GLU A 43 -0.69 -9.71 -13.55
CA GLU A 43 -1.29 -10.65 -12.60
C GLU A 43 -2.35 -11.53 -13.25
N ASP A 44 -3.13 -11.00 -14.18
CA ASP A 44 -4.11 -11.76 -14.95
C ASP A 44 -3.42 -12.79 -15.87
N ASP A 45 -2.30 -12.42 -16.50
CA ASP A 45 -1.47 -13.34 -17.28
C ASP A 45 -0.87 -14.46 -16.41
N LYS A 46 -0.41 -14.12 -15.19
CA LYS A 46 0.08 -15.11 -14.21
C LYS A 46 -1.05 -16.00 -13.66
N LYS A 47 -2.27 -15.48 -13.57
CA LYS A 47 -3.44 -16.23 -13.09
C LYS A 47 -3.91 -17.25 -14.14
N ALA A 48 -3.75 -16.97 -15.43
CA ALA A 48 -4.04 -17.93 -16.50
C ALA A 48 -3.12 -19.17 -16.45
N GLU A 49 -1.91 -19.04 -15.91
CA GLU A 49 -0.97 -20.15 -15.70
C GLU A 49 -1.20 -20.91 -14.36
N ASN A 50 -2.05 -20.39 -13.46
CA ASN A 50 -2.23 -20.91 -12.09
C ASN A 50 -3.64 -21.45 -11.79
N VAL A 51 -4.44 -21.80 -12.81
CA VAL A 51 -5.80 -22.37 -12.64
C VAL A 51 -5.79 -23.86 -12.27
N GLU A 52 -4.62 -24.50 -12.07
CA GLU A 52 -4.55 -25.90 -11.57
C GLU A 52 -4.46 -26.02 -10.03
N LYS A 53 -4.62 -24.93 -9.26
CA LYS A 53 -4.59 -25.01 -7.80
C LYS A 53 -5.57 -24.07 -7.11
N VAL A 54 -6.87 -24.35 -7.30
CA VAL A 54 -7.91 -24.01 -6.32
C VAL A 54 -8.07 -25.30 -5.51
N GLU A 55 -7.77 -25.34 -4.22
CA GLU A 55 -8.68 -25.00 -3.12
C GLU A 55 -7.86 -24.91 -1.82
N GLU A 56 -8.10 -23.89 -1.01
CA GLU A 56 -8.45 -23.99 0.42
C GLU A 56 -8.19 -22.65 1.15
N LYS A 57 -9.09 -22.39 2.11
CA LYS A 57 -9.01 -21.43 3.21
C LYS A 57 -9.75 -20.09 3.07
N LYS A 58 -11.07 -20.28 3.09
CA LYS A 58 -12.07 -19.50 3.82
C LYS A 58 -11.61 -19.14 5.25
N GLU A 59 -11.85 -17.87 5.60
CA GLU A 59 -12.09 -17.27 6.92
C GLU A 59 -11.20 -17.68 8.10
N GLU A 60 -10.30 -16.79 8.53
CA GLU A 60 -10.00 -16.58 9.95
C GLU A 60 -9.19 -15.27 10.16
N THR A 61 -9.85 -14.17 10.56
CA THR A 61 -9.25 -13.11 11.41
C THR A 61 -10.31 -12.07 11.80
N ALA A 62 -11.09 -12.39 12.84
CA ALA A 62 -11.89 -11.41 13.57
C ALA A 62 -12.05 -11.85 15.04
N THR A 63 -10.93 -12.05 15.74
CA THR A 63 -10.91 -12.37 17.18
C THR A 63 -9.70 -11.79 17.90
N VAL A 64 -9.45 -10.48 17.80
CA VAL A 64 -8.64 -9.76 18.82
C VAL A 64 -9.11 -8.31 18.94
N ALA A 65 -10.22 -8.09 19.64
CA ALA A 65 -10.50 -6.84 20.34
C ALA A 65 -11.62 -7.07 21.36
N LYS A 66 -11.30 -6.87 22.65
CA LYS A 66 -12.19 -6.82 23.83
C LYS A 66 -12.20 -8.07 24.74
N THR A 67 -11.13 -8.22 25.50
CA THR A 67 -11.16 -8.77 26.87
C THR A 67 -10.39 -7.84 27.80
N GLU A 68 -10.95 -6.64 27.98
CA GLU A 68 -10.79 -5.83 29.19
C GLU A 68 -12.20 -5.36 29.49
N ASP A 69 -12.89 -6.07 30.37
CA ASP A 69 -13.64 -5.55 31.53
C ASP A 69 -14.52 -6.67 32.12
N THR A 70 -14.55 -6.68 33.47
CA THR A 70 -15.62 -7.20 34.33
C THR A 70 -15.69 -8.71 34.71
N ALA A 71 -15.65 -8.91 36.04
CA ALA A 71 -16.32 -9.95 36.85
C ALA A 71 -15.57 -11.25 37.22
N LYS A 72 -14.82 -11.21 38.34
CA LYS A 72 -14.91 -12.24 39.40
C LYS A 72 -14.91 -11.59 40.78
N ASN A 73 -16.12 -11.25 41.24
CA ASN A 73 -16.50 -11.16 42.63
C ASN A 73 -17.39 -12.39 42.86
N ALA A 74 -16.83 -13.44 43.46
CA ALA A 74 -17.51 -14.60 44.05
C ALA A 74 -16.48 -15.38 44.87
#